data_AF-A0A835FVB1-F1
#
_entry.id   AF-A0A835FVB1-F1
#
_cell.length_a   1.000
_cell.length_b   1.000
_cell.length_c   1.000
_cell.angle_alpha   90.00
_cell.angle_beta   90.00
_cell.angle_gamma   90.00
#
_symmetry.space_group_name_H-M   'P 1'
#
loop_
_entity.id
_entity.type
_entity.pdbx_description
1 polymer ?
#
loop_
_entity_poly.entity_id
_entity_poly.type
_entity_poly.pdbx_seq_one_letter_code
_entity_poly.pdbx_strand_id
1 'polypeptide(L)'
;MEVAMKCKLKDSAPSVFQIRYGGYKGVVANDPRSSWKLSLRKSMSKFQSENITLDVLAYSKYQPCFLNRQLITLLPTLGVGDSVFELNQEEVVRQLNRMVNEPQAAIAAIELMPMREVTNVVKELLCGYHPDHEPYLAMLLQTFRASKLLELKTKSRIFIPKGRAVMGCLDETRTLTYGQVFIQASSTANVHGKFIVTGQVVLAKNPCLHPGDVRVLQAVDVPVLHHMFDCVVFPQQGPRPHPNECSGSDLDGDIYFVSWDQSLIPIRTLPPMDYTPAPTDTLDHDVKIDEVEEYFTNYIVNGSLGIIANAHVVFADKEYLKAESAPCLELAKLFSVAVDFPKTVPAQIPYELHVGEYPDFMEKVDKTTYVSKGVIGKLYREIKKHAPHIKYFTKDVARRSYDSDLIVDGYEDYISEAIEFKQEYDLKLGNLMDHYSIKSEAEKISGCILKMARRFTKSCDADSIRMAVRSLRKEAMSWFSEMCMDDNGIGQDDLDAKASAWYHVTYHPEYWGCYNDRYVQDRPHLISFPWCVYDRLIRIKQMGNLKRKMVLK
;
A
#
# COMPACT_ATOMS: atom_id res chain seq x y z
N MET A 1 22.81 -13.38 8.34
CA MET A 1 23.38 -12.26 7.55
C MET A 1 23.49 -12.58 6.06
N GLU A 2 23.99 -13.75 5.65
CA GLU A 2 24.12 -14.11 4.23
C GLU A 2 22.81 -13.95 3.42
N VAL A 3 21.68 -14.45 3.97
CA VAL A 3 20.35 -14.30 3.35
C VAL A 3 19.96 -12.83 3.19
N ALA A 4 20.20 -12.00 4.22
CA ALA A 4 19.89 -10.57 4.18
C ALA A 4 20.68 -9.84 3.09
N MET A 5 21.97 -10.16 2.91
CA MET A 5 22.80 -9.60 1.85
C MET A 5 22.27 -9.97 0.45
N LYS A 6 21.85 -11.23 0.24
CA LYS A 6 21.20 -11.66 -1.02
C LYS A 6 19.87 -10.94 -1.27
N CYS A 7 19.15 -10.58 -0.20
CA CYS A 7 17.97 -9.71 -0.27
C CYS A 7 18.28 -8.21 -0.44
N LYS A 8 19.55 -7.83 -0.68
CA LYS A 8 20.04 -6.44 -0.81
C LYS A 8 19.85 -5.59 0.45
N LEU A 9 19.81 -6.22 1.63
CA LEU A 9 19.78 -5.56 2.93
C LEU A 9 21.21 -5.49 3.48
N LYS A 10 21.77 -4.27 3.56
CA LYS A 10 23.18 -4.06 3.91
C LYS A 10 23.39 -3.76 5.41
N ASP A 11 22.43 -3.10 6.05
CA ASP A 11 22.63 -2.50 7.37
C ASP A 11 22.25 -3.41 8.54
N SER A 12 21.29 -4.32 8.35
CA SER A 12 20.87 -5.26 9.40
C SER A 12 20.16 -6.48 8.83
N ALA A 13 20.27 -7.61 9.54
CA ALA A 13 19.49 -8.80 9.24
C ALA A 13 18.08 -8.67 9.83
N PRO A 14 17.01 -8.92 9.05
CA PRO A 14 15.66 -9.08 9.57
C PRO A 14 15.57 -10.18 10.63
N SER A 15 14.63 -10.02 11.55
CA SER A 15 14.34 -10.98 12.63
C SER A 15 13.67 -12.25 12.12
N VAL A 16 12.76 -12.11 11.15
CA VAL A 16 11.99 -13.22 10.59
C VAL A 16 11.93 -13.19 9.07
N PHE A 17 11.87 -14.38 8.47
CA PHE A 17 11.78 -14.59 7.02
C PHE A 17 10.65 -15.57 6.71
N GLN A 18 9.82 -15.22 5.72
CA GLN A 18 8.89 -16.16 5.10
C GLN A 18 9.60 -16.89 3.97
N ILE A 19 9.58 -18.22 4.01
CA ILE A 19 10.41 -19.05 3.13
C ILE A 19 9.61 -20.13 2.37
N ARG A 20 10.25 -20.61 1.29
CA ARG A 20 10.03 -21.95 0.71
C ARG A 20 11.37 -22.68 0.63
N TYR A 21 11.36 -23.96 0.96
CA TYR A 21 12.58 -24.79 0.95
C TYR A 21 12.20 -26.28 0.91
N GLY A 22 12.56 -27.04 -0.12
CA GLY A 22 12.41 -28.51 -0.12
C GLY A 22 11.00 -29.04 0.20
N GLY A 23 9.95 -28.38 -0.30
CA GLY A 23 8.56 -28.73 0.02
C GLY A 23 8.06 -28.20 1.37
N TYR A 24 8.91 -27.47 2.11
CA TYR A 24 8.54 -26.75 3.32
C TYR A 24 8.07 -25.33 3.01
N LYS A 25 7.02 -24.89 3.70
CA LYS A 25 6.48 -23.53 3.71
C LYS A 25 6.34 -23.05 5.14
N GLY A 26 6.84 -21.85 5.43
CA GLY A 26 6.49 -21.15 6.67
C GLY A 26 7.38 -19.96 6.99
N VAL A 27 7.36 -19.53 8.25
CA VAL A 27 8.24 -18.49 8.80
C VAL A 27 9.39 -19.12 9.59
N VAL A 28 10.58 -18.57 9.43
CA VAL A 28 11.75 -18.88 10.26
C VAL A 28 12.25 -17.61 10.94
N ALA A 29 12.66 -17.74 12.20
CA ALA A 29 13.19 -16.66 13.01
C ALA A 29 14.69 -16.82 13.22
N ASN A 30 15.40 -15.71 13.36
CA ASN A 30 16.81 -15.71 13.75
C ASN A 30 16.91 -16.05 15.25
N ASP A 31 17.50 -17.20 15.60
CA ASP A 31 17.83 -17.55 16.99
C ASP A 31 19.36 -17.44 17.20
N PRO A 32 19.84 -16.40 17.93
CA PRO A 32 21.26 -16.22 18.21
C PRO A 32 21.91 -17.38 18.98
N ARG A 33 21.11 -18.27 19.59
CA ARG A 33 21.59 -19.41 20.39
C ARG A 33 21.67 -20.70 19.57
N SER A 34 21.12 -20.72 18.36
CA SER A 34 21.10 -21.93 17.53
C SER A 34 22.44 -22.17 16.85
N SER A 35 22.92 -23.41 16.92
CA SER A 35 24.10 -23.88 16.16
C SER A 35 23.74 -24.37 14.76
N TRP A 36 22.44 -24.43 14.41
CA TRP A 36 21.96 -24.90 13.12
C TRP A 36 21.72 -23.74 12.15
N LYS A 37 22.02 -23.96 10.86
CA LYS A 37 21.76 -22.96 9.81
C LYS A 37 20.27 -22.75 9.55
N LEU A 38 19.47 -23.81 9.67
CA LEU A 38 18.04 -23.82 9.43
C LEU A 38 17.40 -24.95 10.22
N SER A 39 16.31 -24.66 10.92
CA SER A 39 15.50 -25.66 11.63
C SER A 39 14.06 -25.54 11.16
N LEU A 40 13.48 -26.66 10.72
CA LEU A 40 12.14 -26.70 10.12
C LEU A 40 11.23 -27.60 10.94
N ARG A 41 9.95 -27.22 11.03
CA ARG A 41 8.93 -27.97 11.78
C ARG A 41 8.19 -28.92 10.86
N LYS A 42 7.70 -30.05 11.41
CA LYS A 42 6.88 -31.02 10.65
C LYS A 42 5.66 -30.35 10.00
N SER A 43 5.03 -29.39 10.68
CA SER A 43 3.87 -28.64 10.15
C SER A 43 4.18 -27.80 8.92
N MET A 44 5.45 -27.46 8.68
CA MET A 44 5.89 -26.71 7.51
C MET A 44 6.01 -27.61 6.28
N SER A 45 6.22 -28.92 6.44
CA SER A 45 6.34 -29.87 5.33
C SER A 45 4.99 -30.05 4.64
N LYS A 46 4.88 -29.64 3.38
CA LYS A 46 3.64 -29.75 2.59
C LYS A 46 3.66 -30.91 1.60
N PHE A 47 4.83 -31.21 1.04
CA PHE A 47 5.07 -32.34 0.14
C PHE A 47 6.56 -32.68 0.14
N GLN A 48 6.93 -33.87 -0.34
CA GLN A 48 8.33 -34.24 -0.50
C GLN A 48 8.93 -33.59 -1.75
N SER A 49 10.13 -33.03 -1.63
CA SER A 49 10.84 -32.43 -2.74
C SER A 49 12.35 -32.51 -2.53
N GLU A 50 13.09 -32.75 -3.59
CA GLU A 50 14.56 -32.74 -3.60
C GLU A 50 15.15 -31.33 -3.81
N ASN A 51 14.30 -30.31 -4.04
CA ASN A 51 14.78 -28.94 -4.28
C ASN A 51 15.28 -28.29 -2.98
N ILE A 52 16.60 -28.12 -2.86
CA ILE A 52 17.27 -27.51 -1.70
C ILE A 52 17.46 -25.99 -1.82
N THR A 53 16.79 -25.33 -2.76
CA THR A 53 16.85 -23.87 -2.91
C THR A 53 16.04 -23.20 -1.81
N LEU A 54 16.63 -22.19 -1.16
CA LEU A 54 15.93 -21.36 -0.17
C LEU A 54 15.37 -20.11 -0.85
N ASP A 55 14.05 -20.09 -1.05
CA ASP A 55 13.35 -18.93 -1.59
C ASP A 55 12.80 -18.06 -0.46
N VAL A 56 13.19 -16.78 -0.44
CA VAL A 56 12.67 -15.80 0.52
C VAL A 56 11.56 -14.99 -0.13
N LEU A 57 10.34 -15.13 0.39
CA LEU A 57 9.15 -14.44 -0.12
C LEU A 57 8.95 -13.08 0.54
N ALA A 58 9.22 -13.00 1.83
CA ALA A 58 9.08 -11.80 2.64
C ALA A 58 9.98 -11.86 3.87
N TYR A 59 10.15 -10.73 4.54
CA TYR A 59 10.92 -10.61 5.78
C TYR A 59 10.32 -9.50 6.66
N SER A 60 10.60 -9.54 7.97
CA SER A 60 10.20 -8.49 8.91
C SER A 60 10.81 -7.15 8.53
N LYS A 61 9.97 -6.13 8.52
CA LYS A 61 10.33 -4.74 8.24
C LYS A 61 9.27 -3.83 8.84
N TYR A 62 9.59 -2.55 9.00
CA TYR A 62 8.59 -1.53 9.28
C TYR A 62 7.43 -1.63 8.28
N GLN A 63 6.22 -1.82 8.80
CA GLN A 63 4.98 -1.79 8.01
C GLN A 63 3.93 -0.95 8.76
N PRO A 64 3.45 0.15 8.14
CA PRO A 64 2.46 1.01 8.76
C PRO A 64 1.13 0.27 8.97
N CYS A 65 0.48 0.58 10.07
CA CYS A 65 -0.76 -0.05 10.48
C CYS A 65 -1.97 0.78 10.02
N PHE A 66 -3.01 0.11 9.52
CA PHE A 66 -4.24 0.77 9.12
C PHE A 66 -5.44 -0.01 9.64
N LEU A 67 -6.43 0.72 10.14
CA LEU A 67 -7.78 0.18 10.26
C LEU A 67 -8.36 -0.05 8.86
N ASN A 68 -9.36 -0.92 8.79
CA ASN A 68 -10.16 -1.16 7.60
C ASN A 68 -11.62 -1.35 8.04
N ARG A 69 -12.53 -1.52 7.08
CA ARG A 69 -13.96 -1.73 7.37
C ARG A 69 -14.22 -2.92 8.31
N GLN A 70 -13.48 -4.02 8.19
CA GLN A 70 -13.69 -5.20 9.03
C GLN A 70 -13.36 -4.90 10.50
N LEU A 71 -12.19 -4.31 10.77
CA LEU A 71 -11.82 -3.89 12.12
C LEU A 71 -12.77 -2.82 12.67
N ILE A 72 -13.20 -1.87 11.83
CA ILE A 72 -14.16 -0.82 12.21
C ILE A 72 -15.60 -1.37 12.38
N THR A 73 -15.89 -2.58 11.90
CA THR A 73 -17.12 -3.30 12.25
C THR A 73 -16.99 -4.00 13.61
N LEU A 74 -15.86 -4.63 13.90
CA LEU A 74 -15.67 -5.44 15.10
C LEU A 74 -15.38 -4.61 16.36
N LEU A 75 -14.51 -3.61 16.27
CA LEU A 75 -14.10 -2.82 17.43
C LEU A 75 -15.29 -2.07 18.09
N PRO A 76 -16.21 -1.42 17.34
CA PRO A 76 -17.43 -0.86 17.92
C PRO A 76 -18.43 -1.88 18.43
N THR A 77 -18.38 -3.12 17.92
CA THR A 77 -19.15 -4.23 18.49
C THR A 77 -18.63 -4.54 19.89
N LEU A 78 -17.30 -4.59 20.06
CA LEU A 78 -16.61 -4.85 21.32
C LEU A 78 -16.51 -3.63 22.28
N GLY A 79 -17.19 -2.52 21.97
CA GLY A 79 -17.33 -1.37 22.86
C GLY A 79 -16.36 -0.20 22.62
N VAL A 80 -15.56 -0.21 21.55
CA VAL A 80 -14.80 0.99 21.17
C VAL A 80 -15.74 2.06 20.62
N GLY A 81 -15.67 3.28 21.16
CA GLY A 81 -16.57 4.37 20.78
C GLY A 81 -16.35 4.87 19.36
N ASP A 82 -17.44 5.24 18.66
CA ASP A 82 -17.40 5.80 17.30
C ASP A 82 -16.44 7.00 17.17
N SER A 83 -16.40 7.85 18.21
CA SER A 83 -15.55 9.06 18.25
C SER A 83 -14.06 8.77 18.09
N VAL A 84 -13.59 7.59 18.51
CA VAL A 84 -12.19 7.17 18.32
C VAL A 84 -11.86 7.09 16.83
N PHE A 85 -12.76 6.53 16.02
CA PHE A 85 -12.54 6.40 14.58
C PHE A 85 -12.71 7.74 13.86
N GLU A 86 -13.68 8.54 14.29
CA GLU A 86 -13.92 9.88 13.74
C GLU A 86 -12.69 10.79 13.95
N LEU A 87 -12.14 10.84 15.17
CA LEU A 87 -10.93 11.61 15.49
C LEU A 87 -9.70 11.11 14.73
N ASN A 88 -9.51 9.79 14.64
CA ASN A 88 -8.39 9.22 13.88
C ASN A 88 -8.50 9.56 12.39
N GLN A 89 -9.70 9.49 11.79
CA GLN A 89 -9.89 9.89 10.40
C GLN A 89 -9.68 11.40 10.20
N GLU A 90 -10.19 12.23 11.12
CA GLU A 90 -10.01 13.68 11.07
C GLU A 90 -8.52 14.05 11.09
N GLU A 91 -7.73 13.43 11.97
CA GLU A 91 -6.28 13.65 12.03
C GLU A 91 -5.59 13.24 10.72
N VAL A 92 -5.97 12.10 10.14
CA VAL A 92 -5.43 11.68 8.82
C VAL A 92 -5.80 12.70 7.74
N VAL A 93 -7.05 13.16 7.68
CA VAL A 93 -7.50 14.18 6.72
C VAL A 93 -6.75 15.49 6.91
N ARG A 94 -6.53 15.90 8.17
CA ARG A 94 -5.74 17.11 8.51
C ARG A 94 -4.31 16.99 7.98
N GLN A 95 -3.64 15.85 8.19
CA GLN A 95 -2.30 15.60 7.65
C GLN A 95 -2.29 15.62 6.12
N LEU A 96 -3.28 14.99 5.47
CA LEU A 96 -3.43 15.01 4.02
C LEU A 96 -3.71 16.41 3.45
N ASN A 97 -4.38 17.30 4.20
CA ASN A 97 -4.56 18.69 3.76
C ASN A 97 -3.29 19.53 3.94
N ARG A 98 -2.46 19.24 4.95
CA ARG A 98 -1.17 19.89 5.14
C ARG A 98 -0.16 19.49 4.07
N MET A 99 -0.24 18.27 3.55
CA MET A 99 0.71 17.75 2.56
C MET A 99 0.80 18.58 1.26
N VAL A 100 -0.24 19.34 0.90
CA VAL A 100 -0.24 20.16 -0.32
C VAL A 100 0.32 21.57 -0.10
N ASN A 101 0.63 21.94 1.15
CA ASN A 101 1.14 23.27 1.51
C ASN A 101 2.41 23.21 2.37
N GLU A 102 2.70 22.10 3.06
CA GLU A 102 3.82 21.99 3.99
C GLU A 102 4.79 20.88 3.56
N PRO A 103 6.08 21.19 3.30
CA PRO A 103 7.05 20.20 2.84
C PRO A 103 7.21 19.00 3.77
N GLN A 104 7.30 19.23 5.09
CA GLN A 104 7.50 18.14 6.06
C GLN A 104 6.28 17.21 6.13
N ALA A 105 5.07 17.76 6.05
CA ALA A 105 3.85 16.96 6.00
C ALA A 105 3.76 16.15 4.70
N ALA A 106 4.20 16.73 3.57
CA ALA A 106 4.30 16.04 2.30
C ALA A 106 5.24 14.83 2.38
N ILE A 107 6.45 15.02 2.91
CA ILE A 107 7.44 13.94 3.09
C ILE A 107 6.86 12.82 3.95
N ALA A 108 6.27 13.15 5.11
CA ALA A 108 5.68 12.16 6.01
C ALA A 108 4.54 11.36 5.35
N ALA A 109 3.65 12.04 4.62
CA ALA A 109 2.55 11.37 3.90
C ALA A 109 3.05 10.45 2.79
N ILE A 110 4.09 10.88 2.08
CA ILE A 110 4.72 10.15 0.97
C ILE A 110 5.43 8.88 1.45
N GLU A 111 6.02 8.89 2.64
CA GLU A 111 6.65 7.70 3.23
C GLU A 111 5.67 6.55 3.52
N LEU A 112 4.38 6.86 3.65
CA LEU A 112 3.31 5.88 3.80
C LEU A 112 2.83 5.31 2.45
N MET A 113 3.45 5.70 1.33
CA MET A 113 3.11 5.24 -0.01
C MET A 113 4.04 4.13 -0.49
N PRO A 114 3.53 3.15 -1.26
CA PRO A 114 4.33 2.04 -1.76
C PRO A 114 5.27 2.42 -2.94
N MET A 115 5.20 3.64 -3.46
CA MET A 115 5.70 4.03 -4.80
C MET A 115 7.12 4.62 -4.82
N ARG A 116 8.14 3.85 -4.46
CA ARG A 116 9.49 4.37 -4.18
C ARG A 116 10.10 5.33 -5.23
N GLU A 117 9.95 5.07 -6.52
CA GLU A 117 10.60 5.89 -7.56
C GLU A 117 10.00 7.31 -7.68
N VAL A 118 8.68 7.43 -7.83
CA VAL A 118 8.01 8.74 -7.90
C VAL A 118 8.13 9.48 -6.58
N THR A 119 8.07 8.76 -5.45
CA THR A 119 8.22 9.38 -4.13
C THR A 119 9.62 9.96 -3.91
N ASN A 120 10.66 9.41 -4.52
CA ASN A 120 12.01 9.98 -4.43
C ASN A 120 12.10 11.30 -5.19
N VAL A 121 11.57 11.37 -6.42
CA VAL A 121 11.51 12.62 -7.20
C VAL A 121 10.80 13.71 -6.40
N VAL A 122 9.64 13.38 -5.82
CA VAL A 122 8.88 14.34 -5.01
C VAL A 122 9.65 14.78 -3.77
N LYS A 123 10.36 13.86 -3.09
CA LYS A 123 11.22 14.21 -1.94
C LYS A 123 12.33 15.18 -2.33
N GLU A 124 12.99 14.97 -3.45
CA GLU A 124 14.05 15.88 -3.92
C GLU A 124 13.49 17.24 -4.36
N LEU A 125 12.34 17.26 -5.06
CA LEU A 125 11.67 18.51 -5.41
C LEU A 125 11.29 19.33 -4.17
N LEU A 126 10.83 18.67 -3.10
CA LEU A 126 10.51 19.32 -1.83
C LEU A 126 11.72 19.91 -1.10
N CYS A 127 12.96 19.58 -1.50
CA CYS A 127 14.16 20.25 -1.00
C CYS A 127 14.41 21.61 -1.68
N GLY A 128 13.90 21.81 -2.90
CA GLY A 128 14.10 23.03 -3.70
C GLY A 128 12.85 23.89 -3.87
N TYR A 129 11.66 23.31 -3.70
CA TYR A 129 10.38 23.95 -3.96
C TYR A 129 9.41 23.84 -2.79
N HIS A 130 8.60 24.87 -2.64
CA HIS A 130 7.40 24.79 -1.82
C HIS A 130 6.32 23.96 -2.56
N PRO A 131 5.51 23.15 -1.87
CA PRO A 131 4.53 22.23 -2.45
C PRO A 131 3.60 22.77 -3.54
N ASP A 132 3.25 24.05 -3.49
CA ASP A 132 2.29 24.70 -4.38
C ASP A 132 2.92 25.62 -5.44
N HIS A 133 4.25 25.77 -5.42
CA HIS A 133 4.97 26.65 -6.34
C HIS A 133 5.26 25.98 -7.68
N GLU A 134 5.74 24.74 -7.67
CA GLU A 134 6.08 24.01 -8.89
C GLU A 134 4.85 23.17 -9.35
N PRO A 135 4.31 23.41 -10.56
CA PRO A 135 3.10 22.77 -11.06
C PRO A 135 3.10 21.24 -11.05
N TYR A 136 4.21 20.59 -11.43
CA TYR A 136 4.29 19.14 -11.48
C TYR A 136 4.27 18.52 -10.06
N LEU A 137 5.03 19.10 -9.13
CA LEU A 137 5.01 18.77 -7.70
C LEU A 137 3.60 18.96 -7.12
N ALA A 138 2.98 20.12 -7.33
CA ALA A 138 1.64 20.42 -6.84
C ALA A 138 0.60 19.43 -7.37
N MET A 139 0.68 19.09 -8.66
CA MET A 139 -0.19 18.12 -9.32
C MET A 139 -0.03 16.70 -8.75
N LEU A 140 1.21 16.27 -8.47
CA LEU A 140 1.50 14.98 -7.83
C LEU A 140 0.97 14.92 -6.40
N LEU A 141 1.23 15.95 -5.58
CA LEU A 141 0.77 16.01 -4.18
C LEU A 141 -0.75 16.03 -4.08
N GLN A 142 -1.45 16.76 -4.97
CA GLN A 142 -2.91 16.77 -5.04
C GLN A 142 -3.48 15.39 -5.43
N THR A 143 -2.83 14.72 -6.38
CA THR A 143 -3.22 13.35 -6.79
C THR A 143 -3.02 12.34 -5.68
N PHE A 144 -1.90 12.43 -4.95
CA PHE A 144 -1.63 11.62 -3.78
C PHE A 144 -2.68 11.84 -2.67
N ARG A 145 -2.98 13.10 -2.35
CA ARG A 145 -4.05 13.46 -1.41
C ARG A 145 -5.39 12.86 -1.85
N ALA A 146 -5.77 13.05 -3.11
CA ALA A 146 -7.02 12.51 -3.65
C ALA A 146 -7.08 10.98 -3.58
N SER A 147 -5.97 10.29 -3.86
CA SER A 147 -5.87 8.83 -3.77
C SER A 147 -6.08 8.33 -2.35
N LYS A 148 -5.48 9.00 -1.35
CA LYS A 148 -5.65 8.65 0.07
C LYS A 148 -7.04 8.95 0.60
N LEU A 149 -7.64 10.09 0.21
CA LEU A 149 -9.04 10.38 0.51
C LEU A 149 -9.96 9.31 -0.11
N LEU A 150 -9.68 8.84 -1.32
CA LEU A 150 -10.43 7.76 -1.95
C LEU A 150 -10.28 6.43 -1.17
N GLU A 151 -9.10 6.10 -0.65
CA GLU A 151 -8.89 4.93 0.22
C GLU A 151 -9.67 5.04 1.54
N LEU A 152 -9.73 6.22 2.15
CA LEU A 152 -10.57 6.48 3.33
C LEU A 152 -12.05 6.28 3.00
N LYS A 153 -12.53 6.89 1.91
CA LYS A 153 -13.92 6.78 1.45
C LYS A 153 -14.35 5.33 1.18
N THR A 154 -13.54 4.61 0.40
CA THR A 154 -13.92 3.30 -0.16
C THR A 154 -13.52 2.10 0.68
N LYS A 155 -12.54 2.26 1.58
CA LYS A 155 -11.99 1.15 2.39
C LYS A 155 -11.90 1.46 3.87
N SER A 156 -12.21 2.69 4.29
CA SER A 156 -12.00 3.17 5.67
C SER A 156 -10.58 2.91 6.15
N ARG A 157 -9.61 3.12 5.25
CA ARG A 157 -8.20 2.82 5.48
C ARG A 157 -7.52 3.90 6.34
N ILE A 158 -7.81 3.90 7.64
CA ILE A 158 -7.35 4.93 8.57
C ILE A 158 -5.99 4.53 9.15
N PHE A 159 -4.97 5.38 9.00
CA PHE A 159 -3.63 5.12 9.53
C PHE A 159 -3.60 5.23 11.06
N ILE A 160 -2.97 4.26 11.73
CA ILE A 160 -2.81 4.23 13.19
C ILE A 160 -1.31 4.33 13.54
N PRO A 161 -0.83 5.48 14.04
CA PRO A 161 0.58 5.68 14.37
C PRO A 161 1.10 4.72 15.47
N LYS A 162 0.26 4.46 16.48
CA LYS A 162 0.54 3.56 17.61
C LYS A 162 0.21 2.09 17.29
N GLY A 163 0.58 1.65 16.10
CA GLY A 163 0.41 0.27 15.68
C GLY A 163 1.33 -0.11 14.54
N ARG A 164 1.47 -1.43 14.30
CA ARG A 164 2.20 -1.99 13.16
C ARG A 164 1.44 -3.16 12.55
N ALA A 165 1.64 -3.37 11.25
CA ALA A 165 1.23 -4.60 10.58
C ALA A 165 2.43 -5.56 10.56
N VAL A 166 2.50 -6.52 11.48
CA VAL A 166 3.73 -7.31 11.73
C VAL A 166 3.54 -8.79 11.45
N MET A 167 4.59 -9.44 10.94
CA MET A 167 4.61 -10.89 10.76
C MET A 167 4.63 -11.59 12.12
N GLY A 168 3.86 -12.66 12.25
CA GLY A 168 3.89 -13.51 13.44
C GLY A 168 5.05 -14.50 13.44
N CYS A 169 5.59 -14.78 14.62
CA CYS A 169 6.55 -15.86 14.84
C CYS A 169 6.37 -16.45 16.24
N LEU A 170 7.01 -17.59 16.50
CA LEU A 170 6.96 -18.25 17.79
C LEU A 170 8.15 -17.87 18.67
N ASP A 171 7.90 -17.80 19.97
CA ASP A 171 8.95 -17.74 20.98
C ASP A 171 9.66 -19.10 21.14
N GLU A 172 10.83 -19.23 20.54
CA GLU A 172 11.71 -20.40 20.67
C GLU A 172 12.45 -20.46 22.03
N THR A 173 12.34 -19.41 22.84
CA THR A 173 12.97 -19.36 24.18
C THR A 173 12.06 -19.92 25.28
N ARG A 174 10.76 -20.08 24.99
CA ARG A 174 9.70 -20.50 25.95
C ARG A 174 9.59 -19.60 27.19
N THR A 175 9.87 -18.31 27.03
CA THR A 175 9.79 -17.32 28.11
C THR A 175 8.42 -16.67 28.19
N LEU A 176 7.71 -16.51 27.08
CA LEU A 176 6.36 -15.96 27.05
C LEU A 176 5.34 -16.99 27.55
N THR A 177 4.44 -16.55 28.44
CA THR A 177 3.29 -17.34 28.89
C THR A 177 2.05 -17.05 28.05
N TYR A 178 1.02 -17.89 28.19
CA TYR A 178 -0.27 -17.63 27.56
C TYR A 178 -0.82 -16.24 27.94
N GLY A 179 -1.39 -15.53 26.97
CA GLY A 179 -1.87 -14.15 27.11
C GLY A 179 -0.80 -13.08 26.91
N GLN A 180 0.48 -13.44 26.79
CA GLN A 180 1.58 -12.51 26.57
C GLN A 180 2.07 -12.52 25.12
N VAL A 181 2.64 -11.40 24.69
CA VAL A 181 3.39 -11.26 23.44
C VAL A 181 4.63 -10.40 23.65
N PHE A 182 5.66 -10.59 22.83
CA PHE A 182 6.78 -9.65 22.74
C PHE A 182 6.72 -8.89 21.41
N ILE A 183 6.82 -7.57 21.48
CA ILE A 183 6.80 -6.68 20.33
C ILE A 183 7.86 -5.60 20.53
N GLN A 184 8.81 -5.54 19.61
CA GLN A 184 9.73 -4.42 19.47
C GLN A 184 9.57 -3.84 18.07
N ALA A 185 9.28 -2.54 17.98
CA ALA A 185 8.94 -1.88 16.73
C ALA A 185 9.98 -0.83 16.35
N SER A 186 10.22 -0.69 15.05
CA SER A 186 10.99 0.43 14.50
C SER A 186 10.16 1.71 14.51
N SER A 187 10.77 2.84 14.92
CA SER A 187 10.14 4.16 14.94
C SER A 187 9.84 4.70 13.55
N THR A 188 10.74 4.45 12.60
CA THR A 188 10.59 4.86 11.20
C THR A 188 10.98 3.72 10.26
N ALA A 189 10.81 3.92 8.95
CA ALA A 189 11.28 2.97 7.94
C ALA A 189 12.81 2.82 7.95
N ASN A 190 13.54 3.82 8.44
CA ASN A 190 14.96 3.72 8.72
C ASN A 190 15.09 3.09 10.12
N VAL A 191 15.79 1.96 10.23
CA VAL A 191 15.91 1.11 11.43
C VAL A 191 16.57 1.82 12.65
N HIS A 192 16.84 3.13 12.53
CA HIS A 192 17.32 3.99 13.60
C HIS A 192 16.16 4.33 14.55
N GLY A 193 16.25 3.81 15.77
CA GLY A 193 15.21 3.93 16.80
C GLY A 193 14.31 2.71 16.83
N LYS A 194 14.58 1.82 17.78
CA LYS A 194 13.70 0.69 18.15
C LYS A 194 13.17 0.97 19.55
N PHE A 195 11.92 0.59 19.79
CA PHE A 195 11.33 0.67 21.11
C PHE A 195 10.52 -0.59 21.39
N ILE A 196 10.52 -0.97 22.66
CA ILE A 196 9.76 -2.11 23.15
C ILE A 196 8.35 -1.63 23.49
N VAL A 197 7.35 -2.38 23.02
CA VAL A 197 5.96 -2.12 23.36
C VAL A 197 5.63 -2.90 24.63
N THR A 198 5.06 -2.21 25.62
CA THR A 198 4.61 -2.81 26.88
C THR A 198 3.19 -2.36 27.19
N GLY A 199 2.39 -3.21 27.84
CA GLY A 199 1.00 -2.90 28.18
C GLY A 199 0.01 -3.70 27.33
N GLN A 200 -1.28 -3.37 27.45
CA GLN A 200 -2.31 -4.02 26.65
C GLN A 200 -2.17 -3.62 25.18
N VAL A 201 -2.30 -4.62 24.30
CA VAL A 201 -2.33 -4.47 22.86
C VAL A 201 -3.53 -5.16 22.27
N VAL A 202 -4.14 -4.56 21.25
CA VAL A 202 -5.15 -5.20 20.42
C VAL A 202 -4.48 -5.86 19.22
N LEU A 203 -4.84 -7.11 18.96
CA LEU A 203 -4.26 -7.94 17.92
C LEU A 203 -5.37 -8.60 17.10
N ALA A 204 -5.25 -8.55 15.77
CA ALA A 204 -6.20 -9.19 14.86
C ALA A 204 -5.49 -9.58 13.55
N LYS A 205 -6.01 -10.60 12.87
CA LYS A 205 -5.54 -10.98 11.53
C LYS A 205 -6.64 -10.69 10.51
N ASN A 206 -6.31 -9.89 9.50
CA ASN A 206 -7.26 -9.60 8.42
C ASN A 206 -7.18 -10.66 7.32
N PRO A 207 -8.31 -11.02 6.69
CA PRO A 207 -9.67 -10.62 7.02
C PRO A 207 -10.19 -11.30 8.29
N CYS A 208 -10.89 -10.56 9.17
CA CYS A 208 -11.56 -11.09 10.36
C CYS A 208 -13.03 -10.64 10.38
N LEU A 209 -13.94 -11.55 10.75
CA LEU A 209 -15.38 -11.31 10.76
C LEU A 209 -15.99 -11.59 12.13
N HIS A 210 -15.49 -12.56 12.88
CA HIS A 210 -16.05 -12.90 14.18
C HIS A 210 -15.52 -11.92 15.24
N PRO A 211 -16.35 -11.35 16.14
CA PRO A 211 -15.87 -10.39 17.13
C PRO A 211 -14.79 -10.98 18.07
N GLY A 212 -14.82 -12.29 18.31
CA GLY A 212 -13.78 -13.01 19.06
C GLY A 212 -12.41 -13.10 18.39
N ASP A 213 -12.29 -12.77 17.10
CA ASP A 213 -11.02 -12.77 16.35
C ASP A 213 -10.13 -11.58 16.73
N VAL A 214 -10.71 -10.56 17.34
CA VAL A 214 -9.98 -9.42 17.90
C VAL A 214 -9.56 -9.79 19.33
N ARG A 215 -8.26 -9.96 19.53
CA ARG A 215 -7.67 -10.36 20.81
C ARG A 215 -7.08 -9.16 21.53
N VAL A 216 -7.17 -9.17 22.85
CA VAL A 216 -6.42 -8.26 23.72
C VAL A 216 -5.39 -9.09 24.46
N LEU A 217 -4.12 -8.79 24.23
CA LEU A 217 -2.98 -9.50 24.82
C LEU A 217 -2.09 -8.51 25.59
N GLN A 218 -1.23 -9.04 26.44
CA GLN A 218 -0.28 -8.26 27.23
C GLN A 218 1.09 -8.26 26.55
N ALA A 219 1.52 -7.10 26.03
CA ALA A 219 2.89 -6.91 25.59
C ALA A 219 3.82 -6.78 26.80
N VAL A 220 4.87 -7.59 26.84
CA VAL A 220 5.85 -7.66 27.95
C VAL A 220 7.26 -7.47 27.44
N ASP A 221 8.10 -6.85 28.28
CA ASP A 221 9.54 -6.74 28.00
C ASP A 221 10.26 -8.03 28.40
N VAL A 222 10.95 -8.64 27.44
CA VAL A 222 11.68 -9.90 27.61
C VAL A 222 13.10 -9.73 27.05
N PRO A 223 14.13 -9.56 27.91
CA PRO A 223 15.50 -9.29 27.49
C PRO A 223 16.07 -10.28 26.47
N VAL A 224 15.77 -11.57 26.61
CA VAL A 224 16.27 -12.60 25.68
C VAL A 224 15.68 -12.45 24.27
N LEU A 225 14.54 -11.75 24.11
CA LEU A 225 13.87 -11.50 22.83
C LEU A 225 14.22 -10.14 22.21
N HIS A 226 15.11 -9.33 22.82
CA HIS A 226 15.48 -8.00 22.28
C HIS A 226 16.12 -8.02 20.88
N HIS A 227 16.58 -9.18 20.42
CA HIS A 227 17.07 -9.37 19.05
C HIS A 227 15.93 -9.42 18.02
N MET A 228 14.69 -9.65 18.46
CA MET A 228 13.48 -9.70 17.62
C MET A 228 12.89 -8.30 17.47
N PHE A 229 12.64 -7.86 16.25
CA PHE A 229 12.04 -6.57 15.92
C PHE A 229 11.22 -6.62 14.63
N ASP A 230 10.22 -5.76 14.53
CA ASP A 230 9.26 -5.66 13.42
C ASP A 230 8.52 -6.98 13.13
N CYS A 231 8.30 -7.76 14.19
CA CYS A 231 7.50 -8.98 14.24
C CYS A 231 6.74 -9.04 15.58
N VAL A 232 5.66 -9.82 15.63
CA VAL A 232 5.02 -10.19 16.90
C VAL A 232 5.46 -11.61 17.28
N VAL A 233 5.98 -11.76 18.50
CA VAL A 233 6.41 -13.05 19.02
C VAL A 233 5.32 -13.61 19.93
N PHE A 234 4.81 -14.79 19.56
CA PHE A 234 3.75 -15.49 20.29
C PHE A 234 4.32 -16.58 21.22
N PRO A 235 3.64 -16.85 22.34
CA PRO A 235 4.06 -17.88 23.28
C PRO A 235 3.91 -19.27 22.67
N GLN A 236 4.84 -20.17 22.99
CA GLN A 236 4.71 -21.59 22.66
C GLN A 236 3.69 -22.32 23.56
N GLN A 237 3.37 -21.75 24.73
CA GLN A 237 2.60 -22.41 25.78
C GLN A 237 1.19 -21.83 25.87
N GLY A 238 0.23 -22.69 26.17
CA GLY A 238 -1.16 -22.30 26.39
C GLY A 238 -2.17 -23.34 25.90
N PRO A 239 -3.46 -23.15 26.22
CA PRO A 239 -4.52 -24.08 25.81
C PRO A 239 -4.84 -24.02 24.31
N ARG A 240 -4.59 -22.88 23.65
CA ARG A 240 -4.86 -22.66 22.23
C ARG A 240 -3.83 -21.67 21.66
N PRO A 241 -3.25 -21.87 20.46
CA PRO A 241 -2.32 -20.89 19.91
C PRO A 241 -3.01 -19.55 19.62
N HIS A 242 -2.46 -18.42 20.11
CA HIS A 242 -3.00 -17.08 19.80
C HIS A 242 -3.13 -16.76 18.31
N PRO A 243 -2.20 -17.19 17.43
CA PRO A 243 -2.42 -17.14 15.98
C PRO A 243 -3.77 -17.74 15.56
N ASN A 244 -4.09 -18.94 16.03
CA ASN A 244 -5.33 -19.63 15.69
C ASN A 244 -6.57 -18.94 16.29
N GLU A 245 -6.44 -18.26 17.44
CA GLU A 245 -7.51 -17.41 17.98
C GLU A 245 -7.80 -16.17 17.12
N CYS A 246 -6.87 -15.79 16.24
CA CYS A 246 -7.00 -14.63 15.36
C CYS A 246 -7.38 -15.08 13.95
N SER A 247 -8.67 -15.30 13.71
CA SER A 247 -9.19 -15.71 12.40
C SER A 247 -8.58 -17.01 11.84
N GLY A 248 -8.31 -17.99 12.70
CA GLY A 248 -7.75 -19.29 12.29
C GLY A 248 -6.33 -19.23 11.74
N SER A 249 -5.62 -18.13 12.00
CA SER A 249 -4.30 -17.85 11.45
C SER A 249 -3.24 -18.86 11.90
N ASP A 250 -2.23 -19.04 11.06
CA ASP A 250 -1.04 -19.82 11.36
C ASP A 250 0.25 -18.97 11.25
N LEU A 251 1.40 -19.58 11.48
CA LEU A 251 2.70 -18.91 11.41
C LEU A 251 3.43 -19.22 10.10
N ASP A 252 2.74 -19.16 8.96
CA ASP A 252 3.31 -19.44 7.64
C ASP A 252 3.64 -18.19 6.78
N GLY A 253 3.41 -17.01 7.36
CA GLY A 253 3.65 -15.69 6.77
C GLY A 253 2.57 -14.66 7.08
N ASP A 254 1.59 -15.01 7.91
CA ASP A 254 0.49 -14.13 8.29
C ASP A 254 0.98 -12.83 8.95
N ILE A 255 0.31 -11.74 8.56
CA ILE A 255 0.54 -10.39 9.06
C ILE A 255 -0.61 -9.99 9.98
N TYR A 256 -0.27 -9.55 11.18
CA TYR A 256 -1.21 -9.15 12.22
C TYR A 256 -1.28 -7.64 12.31
N PHE A 257 -2.51 -7.12 12.39
CA PHE A 257 -2.77 -5.80 12.92
C PHE A 257 -2.46 -5.83 14.41
N VAL A 258 -1.51 -5.01 14.86
CA VAL A 258 -1.17 -4.84 16.26
C VAL A 258 -1.21 -3.36 16.59
N SER A 259 -1.98 -2.99 17.61
CA SER A 259 -2.06 -1.60 18.10
C SER A 259 -1.95 -1.56 19.61
N TRP A 260 -1.13 -0.64 20.11
CA TRP A 260 -1.00 -0.29 21.52
C TRP A 260 -1.64 1.06 21.82
N ASP A 261 -2.44 1.59 20.89
CA ASP A 261 -3.30 2.73 21.15
C ASP A 261 -4.40 2.36 22.14
N GLN A 262 -4.34 2.95 23.34
CA GLN A 262 -5.29 2.69 24.42
C GLN A 262 -6.74 3.01 24.03
N SER A 263 -6.95 3.95 23.09
CA SER A 263 -8.29 4.27 22.60
C SER A 263 -8.92 3.16 21.74
N LEU A 264 -8.10 2.26 21.18
CA LEU A 264 -8.53 1.14 20.35
C LEU A 264 -8.61 -0.19 21.12
N ILE A 265 -8.22 -0.22 22.39
CA ILE A 265 -8.35 -1.42 23.23
C ILE A 265 -9.84 -1.60 23.58
N PRO A 266 -10.49 -2.71 23.16
CA PRO A 266 -11.89 -2.93 23.46
C PRO A 266 -12.18 -3.08 24.95
N ILE A 267 -13.38 -2.69 25.37
CA ILE A 267 -13.85 -2.79 26.76
C ILE A 267 -14.13 -4.25 27.15
N ARG A 268 -14.48 -5.08 26.16
CA ARG A 268 -14.76 -6.51 26.34
C ARG A 268 -14.17 -7.33 25.20
N THR A 269 -13.96 -8.61 25.48
CA THR A 269 -13.53 -9.62 24.51
C THR A 269 -14.53 -10.75 24.47
N LEU A 270 -14.68 -11.39 23.30
CA LEU A 270 -15.45 -12.63 23.17
C LEU A 270 -14.52 -13.84 22.99
N PRO A 271 -15.00 -15.06 23.26
CA PRO A 271 -14.29 -16.27 22.89
C PRO A 271 -14.00 -16.29 21.37
N PRO A 272 -12.80 -16.71 20.95
CA PRO A 272 -12.47 -16.82 19.54
C PRO A 272 -13.32 -17.90 18.88
N MET A 273 -13.67 -17.72 17.60
CA MET A 273 -14.44 -18.72 16.86
C MET A 273 -13.67 -20.04 16.80
N ASP A 274 -14.37 -21.15 16.69
CA ASP A 274 -13.75 -22.43 16.37
C ASP A 274 -13.36 -22.45 14.89
N TYR A 275 -12.08 -22.67 14.64
CA TYR A 275 -11.49 -22.75 13.30
C TYR A 275 -11.03 -24.18 12.97
N THR A 276 -11.64 -25.18 13.61
CA THR A 276 -11.43 -26.58 13.26
C THR A 276 -11.81 -26.76 11.78
N PRO A 277 -10.87 -27.18 10.91
CA PRO A 277 -11.14 -27.33 9.49
C PRO A 277 -12.25 -28.35 9.22
N ALA A 278 -13.01 -28.14 8.15
CA ALA A 278 -13.86 -29.18 7.61
C ALA A 278 -12.99 -30.38 7.15
N PRO A 279 -13.52 -31.61 7.17
CA PRO A 279 -12.82 -32.76 6.62
C PRO A 279 -12.37 -32.49 5.17
N THR A 280 -11.11 -32.80 4.90
CA THR A 280 -10.55 -32.79 3.53
C THR A 280 -10.91 -34.10 2.84
N ASP A 281 -11.34 -34.02 1.58
CA ASP A 281 -11.54 -35.20 0.76
C ASP A 281 -10.18 -35.80 0.40
N THR A 282 -9.93 -37.03 0.83
CA THR A 282 -8.74 -37.80 0.47
C THR A 282 -9.09 -38.75 -0.67
N LEU A 283 -8.43 -38.57 -1.81
CA LEU A 283 -8.52 -39.53 -2.92
C LEU A 283 -7.70 -40.78 -2.57
N ASP A 284 -8.22 -41.94 -2.98
CA ASP A 284 -7.58 -43.25 -2.82
C ASP A 284 -6.64 -43.60 -3.99
N HIS A 285 -6.44 -42.65 -4.91
CA HIS A 285 -5.65 -42.80 -6.13
C HIS A 285 -4.90 -41.51 -6.47
N ASP A 286 -3.98 -41.60 -7.42
CA ASP A 286 -3.24 -40.44 -7.93
C ASP A 286 -4.17 -39.49 -8.69
N VAL A 287 -4.00 -38.18 -8.46
CA VAL A 287 -4.81 -37.12 -9.06
C VAL A 287 -4.77 -37.20 -10.59
N LYS A 288 -5.94 -37.27 -11.22
CA LYS A 288 -6.09 -37.28 -12.68
C LYS A 288 -6.30 -35.86 -13.22
N ILE A 289 -5.92 -35.64 -14.48
CA ILE A 289 -6.10 -34.33 -15.12
C ILE A 289 -7.58 -33.91 -15.19
N ASP A 290 -8.49 -34.85 -15.44
CA ASP A 290 -9.93 -34.59 -15.50
C ASP A 290 -10.47 -34.03 -14.16
N GLU A 291 -9.95 -34.53 -13.03
CA GLU A 291 -10.31 -34.03 -11.70
C GLU A 291 -9.76 -32.62 -11.45
N VAL A 292 -8.60 -32.30 -12.01
CA VAL A 292 -8.04 -30.94 -11.98
C VAL A 292 -8.89 -29.98 -12.81
N GLU A 293 -9.37 -30.41 -13.98
CA GLU A 293 -10.27 -29.61 -14.85
C GLU A 293 -11.63 -29.36 -14.18
N GLU A 294 -12.20 -30.39 -13.57
CA GLU A 294 -13.44 -30.28 -12.80
C GLU A 294 -13.25 -29.36 -11.59
N TYR A 295 -12.18 -29.55 -10.82
CA TYR A 295 -11.85 -28.70 -9.69
C TYR A 295 -11.66 -27.24 -10.11
N PHE A 296 -10.99 -26.98 -11.23
CA PHE A 296 -10.82 -25.62 -11.75
C PHE A 296 -12.17 -24.96 -12.08
N THR A 297 -13.08 -25.71 -12.71
CA THR A 297 -14.43 -25.23 -13.01
C THR A 297 -15.23 -24.98 -11.74
N ASN A 298 -15.22 -25.92 -10.79
CA ASN A 298 -15.87 -25.78 -9.50
C ASN A 298 -15.34 -24.59 -8.69
N TYR A 299 -14.03 -24.33 -8.75
CA TYR A 299 -13.42 -23.20 -8.08
C TYR A 299 -13.93 -21.85 -8.61
N ILE A 300 -14.09 -21.74 -9.93
CA ILE A 300 -14.61 -20.53 -10.58
C ILE A 300 -16.08 -20.30 -10.21
N VAL A 301 -16.90 -21.35 -10.23
CA VAL A 301 -18.35 -21.26 -10.01
C VAL A 301 -18.69 -20.97 -8.55
N ASN A 302 -17.95 -21.55 -7.60
CA ASN A 302 -18.29 -21.51 -6.18
C ASN A 302 -17.56 -20.42 -5.37
N GLY A 303 -16.93 -19.45 -6.04
CA GLY A 303 -16.23 -18.34 -5.37
C GLY A 303 -17.18 -17.39 -4.62
N SER A 304 -17.44 -17.68 -3.34
CA SER A 304 -18.43 -16.94 -2.52
C SER A 304 -17.82 -15.96 -1.50
N LEU A 305 -16.49 -15.94 -1.33
CA LEU A 305 -15.78 -15.12 -0.32
C LEU A 305 -16.18 -13.64 -0.34
N GLY A 306 -16.18 -13.02 -1.52
CA GLY A 306 -16.52 -11.60 -1.67
C GLY A 306 -17.99 -11.31 -1.37
N ILE A 307 -18.88 -12.26 -1.64
CA ILE A 307 -20.32 -12.14 -1.37
C ILE A 307 -20.56 -12.20 0.14
N ILE A 308 -19.98 -13.20 0.83
CA ILE A 308 -20.09 -13.39 2.28
C ILE A 308 -19.50 -12.17 3.02
N ALA A 309 -18.32 -11.69 2.64
CA ALA A 309 -17.70 -10.53 3.27
C ALA A 309 -18.55 -9.26 3.13
N ASN A 310 -19.13 -9.03 1.94
CA ASN A 310 -20.03 -7.89 1.73
C ASN A 310 -21.32 -8.05 2.54
N ALA A 311 -21.92 -9.23 2.55
CA ALA A 311 -23.11 -9.51 3.34
C ALA A 311 -22.88 -9.23 4.83
N HIS A 312 -21.75 -9.69 5.38
CA HIS A 312 -21.39 -9.47 6.77
C HIS A 312 -21.32 -7.98 7.13
N VAL A 313 -20.69 -7.16 6.28
CA VAL A 313 -20.62 -5.71 6.49
C VAL A 313 -22.02 -5.08 6.50
N VAL A 314 -22.93 -5.54 5.64
CA VAL A 314 -24.29 -5.00 5.55
C VAL A 314 -25.13 -5.41 6.78
N PHE A 315 -25.13 -6.68 7.15
CA PHE A 315 -25.87 -7.14 8.34
C PHE A 315 -25.33 -6.48 9.61
N ALA A 316 -24.01 -6.39 9.77
CA ALA A 316 -23.43 -5.74 10.95
C ALA A 316 -23.73 -4.23 11.04
N ASP A 317 -24.04 -3.56 9.91
CA ASP A 317 -24.48 -2.16 9.91
C ASP A 317 -25.97 -2.00 10.24
N LYS A 318 -26.83 -2.93 9.81
CA LYS A 318 -28.28 -2.90 10.05
C LYS A 318 -28.67 -3.36 11.46
N GLU A 319 -28.02 -4.42 11.94
CA GLU A 319 -28.42 -5.12 13.15
C GLU A 319 -28.02 -4.35 14.42
N TYR A 320 -28.90 -4.35 15.42
CA TYR A 320 -28.63 -3.67 16.70
C TYR A 320 -27.41 -4.26 17.42
N LEU A 321 -27.26 -5.59 17.38
CA LEU A 321 -26.11 -6.32 17.96
C LEU A 321 -24.86 -6.29 17.07
N LYS A 322 -24.89 -5.57 15.93
CA LYS A 322 -23.77 -5.45 14.99
C LYS A 322 -23.22 -6.83 14.59
N ALA A 323 -21.91 -7.06 14.72
CA ALA A 323 -21.26 -8.32 14.35
C ALA A 323 -21.55 -9.50 15.30
N GLU A 324 -22.23 -9.28 16.43
CA GLU A 324 -22.75 -10.36 17.30
C GLU A 324 -24.14 -10.83 16.92
N SER A 325 -24.77 -10.19 15.92
CA SER A 325 -26.05 -10.67 15.39
C SER A 325 -25.90 -12.09 14.82
N ALA A 326 -26.96 -12.89 14.95
CA ALA A 326 -26.96 -14.27 14.46
C ALA A 326 -26.60 -14.39 12.96
N PRO A 327 -27.08 -13.51 12.06
CA PRO A 327 -26.63 -13.49 10.66
C PRO A 327 -25.12 -13.28 10.51
N CYS A 328 -24.52 -12.37 11.29
CA CYS A 328 -23.08 -12.08 11.20
C CYS A 328 -22.23 -13.25 11.71
N LEU A 329 -22.62 -13.87 12.83
CA LEU A 329 -21.92 -15.04 13.36
C LEU A 329 -21.97 -16.22 12.39
N GLU A 330 -23.10 -16.43 11.70
CA GLU A 330 -23.21 -17.48 10.70
C GLU A 330 -22.39 -17.17 9.44
N LEU A 331 -22.43 -15.92 8.97
CA LEU A 331 -21.57 -15.46 7.87
C LEU A 331 -20.08 -15.59 8.20
N ALA A 332 -19.66 -15.40 9.46
CA ALA A 332 -18.27 -15.60 9.87
C ALA A 332 -17.85 -17.07 9.76
N LYS A 333 -18.71 -18.03 10.13
CA LYS A 333 -18.45 -19.47 9.93
C LYS A 333 -18.36 -19.82 8.45
N LEU A 334 -19.34 -19.37 7.66
CA LEU A 334 -19.36 -19.59 6.21
C LEU A 334 -18.14 -18.99 5.52
N PHE A 335 -17.66 -17.83 6.01
CA PHE A 335 -16.44 -17.22 5.50
C PHE A 335 -15.22 -18.10 5.76
N SER A 336 -15.10 -18.72 6.94
CA SER A 336 -14.04 -19.68 7.23
C SER A 336 -14.07 -20.88 6.28
N VAL A 337 -15.25 -21.45 6.05
CA VAL A 337 -15.43 -22.56 5.08
C VAL A 337 -15.04 -22.12 3.68
N ALA A 338 -15.42 -20.91 3.26
CA ALA A 338 -15.09 -20.37 1.95
C ALA A 338 -13.59 -20.07 1.76
N VAL A 339 -12.84 -19.78 2.83
CA VAL A 339 -11.37 -19.61 2.77
C VAL A 339 -10.68 -20.94 2.53
N ASP A 340 -11.15 -22.00 3.19
CA ASP A 340 -10.59 -23.35 3.04
C ASP A 340 -11.21 -24.16 1.91
N PHE A 341 -12.23 -23.63 1.20
CA PHE A 341 -12.82 -24.24 0.02
C PHE A 341 -11.81 -24.79 -1.00
N PRO A 342 -10.63 -24.18 -1.26
CA PRO A 342 -9.63 -24.80 -2.12
C PRO A 342 -9.12 -26.19 -1.66
N LYS A 343 -9.44 -26.59 -0.43
CA LYS A 343 -9.08 -27.86 0.21
C LYS A 343 -10.30 -28.64 0.69
N THR A 344 -11.50 -28.05 0.66
CA THR A 344 -12.71 -28.58 1.31
C THR A 344 -13.94 -28.32 0.45
N VAL A 345 -15.13 -28.51 1.03
CA VAL A 345 -16.42 -28.25 0.37
C VAL A 345 -16.75 -26.75 0.21
N PRO A 346 -17.56 -26.36 -0.79
CA PRO A 346 -17.97 -24.97 -0.98
C PRO A 346 -18.93 -24.49 0.10
N ALA A 347 -18.79 -23.23 0.52
CA ALA A 347 -19.72 -22.60 1.44
C ALA A 347 -21.05 -22.27 0.75
N GLN A 348 -22.15 -22.82 1.27
CA GLN A 348 -23.50 -22.51 0.80
C GLN A 348 -24.10 -21.40 1.65
N ILE A 349 -24.48 -20.28 1.01
CA ILE A 349 -25.09 -19.14 1.69
C ILE A 349 -26.61 -19.36 1.79
N PRO A 350 -27.20 -19.42 3.00
CA PRO A 350 -28.65 -19.48 3.16
C PRO A 350 -29.37 -18.28 2.54
N TYR A 351 -30.62 -18.48 2.10
CA TYR A 351 -31.38 -17.44 1.39
C TYR A 351 -31.56 -16.18 2.24
N GLU A 352 -31.80 -16.33 3.53
CA GLU A 352 -31.95 -15.27 4.52
C GLU A 352 -30.69 -14.40 4.71
N LEU A 353 -29.51 -14.91 4.33
CA LEU A 353 -28.25 -14.16 4.39
C LEU A 353 -27.93 -13.43 3.07
N HIS A 354 -28.86 -13.42 2.11
CA HIS A 354 -28.74 -12.63 0.89
C HIS A 354 -29.18 -11.18 1.12
N VAL A 355 -28.32 -10.24 0.72
CA VAL A 355 -28.57 -8.81 0.93
C VAL A 355 -29.40 -8.21 -0.22
N GLY A 356 -30.59 -7.70 0.13
CA GLY A 356 -31.46 -6.95 -0.78
C GLY A 356 -31.17 -5.44 -0.87
N GLU A 357 -30.68 -4.82 0.21
CA GLU A 357 -30.40 -3.37 0.26
C GLU A 357 -29.04 -3.10 0.89
N TYR A 358 -28.31 -2.12 0.36
CA TYR A 358 -26.93 -1.84 0.72
C TYR A 358 -26.76 -0.48 1.40
N PRO A 359 -25.81 -0.31 2.33
CA PRO A 359 -25.54 0.99 2.92
C PRO A 359 -24.90 1.95 1.90
N ASP A 360 -25.15 3.25 2.09
CA ASP A 360 -24.69 4.36 1.23
C ASP A 360 -23.18 4.37 0.97
N PHE A 361 -22.37 3.92 1.94
CA PHE A 361 -20.92 3.86 1.83
C PHE A 361 -20.39 2.77 0.87
N MET A 362 -21.24 1.85 0.40
CA MET A 362 -20.85 0.81 -0.56
C MET A 362 -21.03 1.24 -2.03
N GLU A 363 -21.68 2.38 -2.30
CA GLU A 363 -21.83 2.99 -3.64
C GLU A 363 -22.36 2.01 -4.72
N LYS A 364 -23.33 1.16 -4.37
CA LYS A 364 -23.99 0.23 -5.30
C LYS A 364 -25.03 0.97 -6.16
N VAL A 365 -24.59 1.50 -7.31
CA VAL A 365 -25.41 2.34 -8.21
C VAL A 365 -26.63 1.60 -8.78
N ASP A 366 -26.55 0.28 -8.93
CA ASP A 366 -27.57 -0.60 -9.52
C ASP A 366 -28.47 -1.28 -8.48
N LYS A 367 -28.34 -0.95 -7.20
CA LYS A 367 -29.08 -1.59 -6.09
C LYS A 367 -29.77 -0.57 -5.21
N THR A 368 -30.78 -1.02 -4.48
CA THR A 368 -31.43 -0.21 -3.44
C THR A 368 -30.43 0.10 -2.33
N THR A 369 -30.37 1.37 -1.90
CA THR A 369 -29.46 1.83 -0.85
C THR A 369 -30.15 2.55 0.28
N TYR A 370 -29.61 2.44 1.50
CA TYR A 370 -30.05 3.18 2.69
C TYR A 370 -28.90 3.98 3.31
N VAL A 371 -29.23 5.01 4.11
CA VAL A 371 -28.21 5.80 4.83
C VAL A 371 -27.77 5.04 6.08
N SER A 372 -26.51 4.59 6.13
CA SER A 372 -25.96 3.89 7.29
C SER A 372 -25.95 4.79 8.52
N LYS A 373 -26.42 4.24 9.65
CA LYS A 373 -26.35 4.90 10.97
C LYS A 373 -25.06 4.57 11.73
N GLY A 374 -24.31 3.57 11.26
CA GLY A 374 -23.05 3.13 11.85
C GLY A 374 -21.88 4.09 11.58
N VAL A 375 -20.77 3.86 12.28
CA VAL A 375 -19.56 4.68 12.19
C VAL A 375 -18.98 4.71 10.77
N ILE A 376 -19.01 3.60 10.03
CA ILE A 376 -18.50 3.54 8.65
C ILE A 376 -19.28 4.52 7.74
N GLY A 377 -20.60 4.59 7.89
CA GLY A 377 -21.44 5.55 7.17
C GLY A 377 -21.09 7.00 7.49
N LYS A 378 -20.88 7.32 8.78
CA LYS A 378 -20.44 8.67 9.20
C LYS A 378 -19.10 9.03 8.57
N LEU A 379 -18.10 8.16 8.73
CA LEU A 379 -16.75 8.34 8.17
C LEU A 379 -16.78 8.56 6.66
N TYR A 380 -17.57 7.76 5.93
CA TYR A 380 -17.74 7.88 4.49
C TYR A 380 -18.33 9.24 4.09
N ARG A 381 -19.40 9.69 4.77
CA ARG A 381 -20.07 10.96 4.46
C ARG A 381 -19.18 12.16 4.77
N GLU A 382 -18.37 12.11 5.83
CA GLU A 382 -17.37 13.15 6.09
C GLU A 382 -16.36 13.26 4.95
N ILE A 383 -15.78 12.14 4.48
CA ILE A 383 -14.84 12.17 3.35
C ILE A 383 -15.51 12.65 2.06
N LYS A 384 -16.79 12.32 1.84
CA LYS A 384 -17.54 12.77 0.66
C LYS A 384 -17.66 14.30 0.55
N LYS A 385 -17.53 15.03 1.66
CA LYS A 385 -17.47 16.51 1.67
C LYS A 385 -16.16 17.05 1.08
N HIS A 386 -15.10 16.25 1.07
CA HIS A 386 -13.81 16.64 0.51
C HIS A 386 -13.76 16.33 -0.99
N ALA A 387 -14.00 17.35 -1.82
CA ALA A 387 -13.80 17.22 -3.25
C ALA A 387 -12.30 17.21 -3.61
N PRO A 388 -11.86 16.31 -4.51
CA PRO A 388 -10.51 16.41 -5.07
C PRO A 388 -10.47 17.62 -6.01
N HIS A 389 -9.70 18.64 -5.64
CA HIS A 389 -9.36 19.75 -6.51
C HIS A 389 -7.95 19.51 -7.07
N ILE A 390 -7.89 18.86 -8.23
CA ILE A 390 -6.64 18.73 -8.99
C ILE A 390 -6.56 19.94 -9.93
N LYS A 391 -5.55 20.80 -9.74
CA LYS A 391 -5.29 21.97 -10.58
C LYS A 391 -4.78 21.50 -11.94
N TYR A 392 -5.30 22.09 -13.01
CA TYR A 392 -4.80 21.88 -14.36
C TYR A 392 -3.71 22.90 -14.68
N PHE A 393 -2.74 22.50 -15.50
CA PHE A 393 -1.72 23.39 -16.02
C PHE A 393 -2.26 24.22 -17.19
N THR A 394 -2.70 25.44 -16.89
CA THR A 394 -3.19 26.40 -17.89
C THR A 394 -2.07 27.33 -18.35
N LYS A 395 -2.29 28.05 -19.46
CA LYS A 395 -1.36 29.09 -19.93
C LYS A 395 -1.06 30.17 -18.87
N ASP A 396 -2.03 30.51 -18.02
CA ASP A 396 -1.81 31.45 -16.92
C ASP A 396 -1.00 30.85 -15.78
N VAL A 397 -1.14 29.55 -15.51
CA VAL A 397 -0.26 28.85 -14.57
C VAL A 397 1.17 28.84 -15.13
N ALA A 398 1.35 28.53 -16.42
CA ALA A 398 2.65 28.59 -17.08
C ALA A 398 3.33 29.96 -16.89
N ARG A 399 2.60 31.06 -17.11
CA ARG A 399 3.13 32.43 -16.92
C ARG A 399 3.60 32.73 -15.50
N ARG A 400 2.91 32.20 -14.48
CA ARG A 400 3.19 32.49 -13.07
C ARG A 400 4.22 31.56 -12.44
N SER A 401 4.39 30.37 -13.00
CA SER A 401 5.21 29.29 -12.45
C SER A 401 6.46 28.97 -13.27
N TYR A 402 6.68 29.72 -14.37
CA TYR A 402 7.91 29.63 -15.13
C TYR A 402 9.10 30.07 -14.27
N ASP A 403 10.04 29.15 -14.09
CA ASP A 403 11.18 29.27 -13.19
C ASP A 403 12.42 29.66 -13.99
N SER A 404 12.75 30.95 -13.97
CA SER A 404 13.95 31.47 -14.62
C SER A 404 15.24 30.88 -14.07
N ASP A 405 15.23 30.32 -12.85
CA ASP A 405 16.42 29.72 -12.24
C ASP A 405 16.82 28.41 -12.91
N LEU A 406 15.91 27.81 -13.70
CA LEU A 406 16.16 26.60 -14.45
C LEU A 406 16.70 26.88 -15.87
N ILE A 407 16.97 28.14 -16.21
CA ILE A 407 17.48 28.54 -17.52
C ILE A 407 18.97 28.82 -17.43
N VAL A 408 19.72 28.16 -18.30
CA VAL A 408 21.20 28.20 -18.39
C VAL A 408 21.56 28.66 -19.79
N ASP A 409 22.63 29.45 -19.91
CA ASP A 409 23.13 29.95 -21.19
C ASP A 409 23.43 28.79 -22.17
N GLY A 410 23.06 28.94 -23.44
CA GLY A 410 23.25 27.92 -24.48
C GLY A 410 22.09 26.93 -24.62
N TYR A 411 21.00 27.10 -23.85
CA TYR A 411 19.82 26.23 -23.98
C TYR A 411 19.11 26.39 -25.34
N GLU A 412 19.25 27.56 -25.97
CA GLU A 412 18.61 27.89 -27.26
C GLU A 412 19.06 26.94 -28.37
N ASP A 413 20.31 26.49 -28.34
CA ASP A 413 20.90 25.57 -29.33
C ASP A 413 20.20 24.20 -29.33
N TYR A 414 19.52 23.85 -28.22
CA TYR A 414 18.84 22.57 -28.03
C TYR A 414 17.32 22.65 -28.13
N ILE A 415 16.73 23.82 -28.43
CA ILE A 415 15.27 23.99 -28.48
C ILE A 415 14.62 23.10 -29.55
N SER A 416 15.17 23.07 -30.76
CA SER A 416 14.60 22.30 -31.87
C SER A 416 14.50 20.81 -31.55
N GLU A 417 15.58 20.25 -30.97
CA GLU A 417 15.60 18.86 -30.54
C GLU A 417 14.65 18.62 -29.35
N ALA A 418 14.63 19.52 -28.36
CA ALA A 418 13.76 19.38 -27.20
C ALA A 418 12.28 19.34 -27.60
N ILE A 419 11.88 20.06 -28.65
CA ILE A 419 10.53 20.02 -29.24
C ILE A 419 10.22 18.63 -29.80
N GLU A 420 11.16 17.99 -30.52
CA GLU A 420 10.97 16.66 -31.10
C GLU A 420 10.79 15.60 -30.02
N PHE A 421 11.67 15.58 -29.01
CA PHE A 421 11.54 14.64 -27.89
C PHE A 421 10.30 14.90 -27.05
N LYS A 422 9.90 16.17 -26.88
CA LYS A 422 8.66 16.52 -26.20
C LYS A 422 7.44 15.96 -26.93
N GLN A 423 7.39 16.09 -28.26
CA GLN A 423 6.30 15.54 -29.08
C GLN A 423 6.24 14.02 -28.96
N GLU A 424 7.38 13.34 -29.04
CA GLU A 424 7.45 11.89 -28.93
C GLU A 424 7.03 11.40 -27.54
N TYR A 425 7.49 12.07 -26.48
CA TYR A 425 7.08 11.77 -25.11
C TYR A 425 5.57 11.94 -24.91
N ASP A 426 5.01 13.07 -25.36
CA ASP A 426 3.59 13.38 -25.23
C ASP A 426 2.71 12.40 -26.01
N LEU A 427 3.16 12.00 -27.20
CA LEU A 427 2.49 10.98 -28.00
C LEU A 427 2.44 9.65 -27.25
N LYS A 428 3.58 9.19 -26.73
CA LYS A 428 3.66 7.92 -25.99
C LYS A 428 2.85 7.96 -24.70
N LEU A 429 2.97 9.04 -23.91
CA LEU A 429 2.23 9.18 -22.66
C LEU A 429 0.73 9.32 -22.93
N GLY A 430 0.33 10.10 -23.93
CA GLY A 430 -1.06 10.25 -24.36
C GLY A 430 -1.67 8.92 -24.80
N ASN A 431 -0.96 8.13 -25.61
CA ASN A 431 -1.42 6.80 -26.01
C ASN A 431 -1.58 5.86 -24.81
N LEU A 432 -0.66 5.93 -23.85
CA LEU A 432 -0.76 5.19 -22.58
C LEU A 432 -1.92 5.71 -21.69
N MET A 433 -2.29 6.98 -21.78
CA MET A 433 -3.45 7.52 -21.06
C MET A 433 -4.75 7.04 -21.70
N ASP A 434 -4.85 7.09 -23.03
CA ASP A 434 -6.02 6.68 -23.81
C ASP A 434 -6.29 5.17 -23.67
N HIS A 435 -5.25 4.35 -23.79
CA HIS A 435 -5.34 2.88 -23.67
C HIS A 435 -6.02 2.45 -22.36
N TYR A 436 -5.63 3.06 -21.25
CA TYR A 436 -6.19 2.77 -19.92
C TYR A 436 -7.37 3.67 -19.53
N SER A 437 -7.77 4.60 -20.41
CA SER A 437 -8.81 5.60 -20.17
C SER A 437 -8.57 6.48 -18.93
N ILE A 438 -7.31 6.86 -18.70
CA ILE A 438 -6.87 7.73 -17.60
C ILE A 438 -6.77 9.16 -18.14
N LYS A 439 -7.54 10.10 -17.56
CA LYS A 439 -7.58 11.48 -18.06
C LYS A 439 -6.50 12.39 -17.49
N SER A 440 -5.96 12.08 -16.32
CA SER A 440 -4.99 12.92 -15.61
C SER A 440 -3.56 12.39 -15.82
N GLU A 441 -2.67 13.28 -16.24
CA GLU A 441 -1.23 13.00 -16.30
C GLU A 441 -0.70 12.54 -14.95
N ALA A 442 -1.04 13.24 -13.87
CA ALA A 442 -0.58 12.86 -12.54
C ALA A 442 -1.08 11.50 -12.10
N GLU A 443 -2.33 11.11 -12.37
CA GLU A 443 -2.80 9.75 -12.08
C GLU A 443 -1.97 8.69 -12.81
N LYS A 444 -1.59 8.97 -14.07
CA LYS A 444 -0.78 8.07 -14.87
C LYS A 444 0.65 7.98 -14.33
N ILE A 445 1.32 9.12 -14.17
CA ILE A 445 2.72 9.21 -13.74
C ILE A 445 2.90 8.69 -12.32
N SER A 446 1.99 9.07 -11.41
CA SER A 446 2.03 8.60 -10.02
C SER A 446 1.59 7.15 -9.86
N GLY A 447 0.83 6.60 -10.81
CA GLY A 447 0.14 5.31 -10.67
C GLY A 447 -1.05 5.33 -9.68
N CYS A 448 -1.36 6.48 -9.08
CA CYS A 448 -2.48 6.66 -8.15
C CYS A 448 -3.80 6.87 -8.90
N ILE A 449 -4.25 5.84 -9.62
CA ILE A 449 -5.43 5.91 -10.47
C ILE A 449 -6.69 6.08 -9.61
N LEU A 450 -7.45 7.16 -9.81
CA LEU A 450 -8.66 7.44 -9.04
C LEU A 450 -9.86 6.69 -9.60
N LYS A 451 -9.96 6.62 -10.94
CA LYS A 451 -11.02 5.91 -11.65
C LYS A 451 -10.44 5.11 -12.81
N MET A 452 -10.74 3.81 -12.86
CA MET A 452 -10.41 2.95 -14.00
C MET A 452 -11.65 2.69 -14.85
N ALA A 453 -11.46 2.49 -16.15
CA ALA A 453 -12.51 1.98 -17.01
C ALA A 453 -12.91 0.55 -16.61
N ARG A 454 -14.17 0.17 -16.87
CA ARG A 454 -14.75 -1.13 -16.48
C ARG A 454 -13.97 -2.36 -16.96
N ARG A 455 -13.18 -2.24 -18.03
CA ARG A 455 -12.39 -3.33 -18.62
C ARG A 455 -11.09 -3.63 -17.86
N PHE A 456 -10.65 -2.71 -17.01
CA PHE A 456 -9.39 -2.83 -16.27
C PHE A 456 -9.67 -2.89 -14.77
N THR A 457 -8.80 -3.59 -14.04
CA THR A 457 -8.89 -3.72 -12.58
C THR A 457 -7.59 -3.29 -11.92
N LYS A 458 -7.70 -2.58 -10.79
CA LYS A 458 -6.53 -2.10 -10.03
C LYS A 458 -5.63 -3.25 -9.55
N SER A 459 -6.16 -4.44 -9.33
CA SER A 459 -5.38 -5.59 -8.86
C SER A 459 -4.49 -6.20 -9.94
N CYS A 460 -4.93 -6.19 -11.21
CA CYS A 460 -4.20 -6.85 -12.30
C CYS A 460 -3.37 -5.86 -13.13
N ASP A 461 -3.92 -4.68 -13.42
CA ASP A 461 -3.32 -3.78 -14.42
C ASP A 461 -2.39 -2.73 -13.82
N ALA A 462 -2.42 -2.53 -12.50
CA ALA A 462 -1.66 -1.46 -11.88
C ALA A 462 -0.14 -1.67 -12.01
N ASP A 463 0.35 -2.92 -11.98
CA ASP A 463 1.76 -3.23 -12.22
C ASP A 463 2.15 -2.96 -13.68
N SER A 464 1.33 -3.40 -14.64
CA SER A 464 1.55 -3.14 -16.07
C SER A 464 1.60 -1.63 -16.36
N ILE A 465 0.69 -0.85 -15.77
CA ILE A 465 0.69 0.62 -15.90
C ILE A 465 1.97 1.22 -15.33
N ARG A 466 2.38 0.79 -14.12
CA ARG A 466 3.64 1.25 -13.50
C ARG A 466 4.85 0.92 -14.36
N MET A 467 4.90 -0.30 -14.90
CA MET A 467 5.99 -0.75 -15.77
C MET A 467 6.03 0.06 -17.08
N ALA A 468 4.89 0.32 -17.70
CA ALA A 468 4.82 1.11 -18.93
C ALA A 468 5.32 2.56 -18.71
N VAL A 469 4.89 3.21 -17.63
CA VAL A 469 5.36 4.56 -17.27
C VAL A 469 6.86 4.55 -16.97
N ARG A 470 7.34 3.54 -16.23
CA ARG A 470 8.76 3.39 -15.93
C ARG A 470 9.60 3.18 -17.19
N SER A 471 9.09 2.39 -18.15
CA SER A 471 9.73 2.18 -19.44
C SER A 471 9.82 3.47 -20.23
N LEU A 472 8.73 4.24 -20.31
CA LEU A 472 8.72 5.53 -21.00
C LEU A 472 9.72 6.53 -20.39
N ARG A 473 9.78 6.61 -19.05
CA ARG A 473 10.76 7.48 -18.38
C ARG A 473 12.20 7.05 -18.64
N LYS A 474 12.47 5.74 -18.68
CA LYS A 474 13.80 5.20 -19.04
C LYS A 474 14.19 5.53 -20.46
N GLU A 475 13.23 5.43 -21.38
CA GLU A 475 13.43 5.80 -22.77
C GLU A 475 13.69 7.31 -22.94
N ALA A 476 12.93 8.16 -22.24
CA ALA A 476 13.22 9.59 -22.21
C ALA A 476 14.63 9.88 -21.66
N MET A 477 15.05 9.17 -20.60
CA MET A 477 16.42 9.29 -20.09
C MET A 477 17.47 8.77 -21.09
N SER A 478 17.16 7.80 -21.96
CA SER A 478 18.10 7.35 -22.98
C SER A 478 18.22 8.36 -24.11
N TRP A 479 17.16 9.05 -24.54
CA TRP A 479 17.27 10.18 -25.49
C TRP A 479 18.15 11.31 -24.94
N PHE A 480 18.12 11.49 -23.62
CA PHE A 480 19.03 12.42 -22.95
C PHE A 480 20.50 11.96 -23.03
N SER A 481 20.74 10.63 -22.94
CA SER A 481 22.07 10.01 -22.79
C SER A 481 22.72 9.51 -24.10
N GLU A 482 21.96 9.11 -25.13
CA GLU A 482 22.46 8.62 -26.43
C GLU A 482 23.29 9.67 -27.17
N MET A 483 23.16 10.94 -26.78
CA MET A 483 23.98 12.05 -27.25
C MET A 483 25.34 12.20 -26.54
N CYS A 484 25.67 11.32 -25.58
CA CYS A 484 26.95 11.35 -24.87
C CYS A 484 28.07 10.56 -25.58
N MET A 485 27.82 10.04 -26.79
CA MET A 485 28.73 9.14 -27.52
C MET A 485 29.28 9.76 -28.82
N ASP A 486 29.25 11.08 -28.97
CA ASP A 486 30.02 11.76 -30.01
C ASP A 486 31.38 12.23 -29.46
N ASP A 487 32.41 12.05 -30.30
CA ASP A 487 33.84 11.83 -30.02
C ASP A 487 34.62 13.03 -29.42
N ASN A 488 33.94 14.01 -28.82
CA ASN A 488 34.57 15.17 -28.19
C ASN A 488 33.94 15.42 -26.82
N GLY A 489 34.67 15.08 -25.75
CA GLY A 489 34.22 15.15 -24.36
C GLY A 489 33.37 16.38 -24.02
N ILE A 490 32.07 16.14 -23.83
CA ILE A 490 31.05 17.14 -23.52
C ILE A 490 31.25 17.68 -22.09
N GLY A 491 31.22 19.00 -21.95
CA GLY A 491 31.31 19.70 -20.68
C GLY A 491 30.04 19.53 -19.83
N GLN A 492 30.16 19.70 -18.52
CA GLN A 492 29.01 19.66 -17.61
C GLN A 492 27.94 20.71 -17.96
N ASP A 493 28.34 21.81 -18.60
CA ASP A 493 27.50 22.95 -18.96
C ASP A 493 26.54 22.65 -20.13
N ASP A 494 26.93 21.81 -21.09
CA ASP A 494 26.07 21.43 -22.23
C ASP A 494 24.88 20.55 -21.79
N LEU A 495 25.08 19.70 -20.77
CA LEU A 495 24.02 18.87 -20.21
C LEU A 495 22.99 19.70 -19.44
N ASP A 496 23.45 20.73 -18.73
CA ASP A 496 22.57 21.63 -17.99
C ASP A 496 21.76 22.51 -18.97
N ALA A 497 22.39 23.02 -20.04
CA ALA A 497 21.71 23.72 -21.14
C ALA A 497 20.63 22.86 -21.83
N LYS A 498 20.91 21.57 -22.09
CA LYS A 498 19.92 20.64 -22.66
C LYS A 498 18.73 20.40 -21.71
N ALA A 499 18.98 20.21 -20.42
CA ALA A 499 17.91 20.07 -19.42
C ALA A 499 17.07 21.36 -19.31
N SER A 500 17.70 22.54 -19.37
CA SER A 500 17.04 23.83 -19.45
C SER A 500 16.14 23.95 -20.69
N ALA A 501 16.59 23.48 -21.85
CA ALA A 501 15.79 23.46 -23.08
C ALA A 501 14.53 22.59 -22.91
N TRP A 502 14.65 21.39 -22.33
CA TRP A 502 13.50 20.51 -22.05
C TRP A 502 12.49 21.16 -21.11
N TYR A 503 12.97 21.87 -20.09
CA TYR A 503 12.13 22.66 -19.20
C TYR A 503 11.44 23.81 -19.95
N HIS A 504 12.19 24.59 -20.73
CA HIS A 504 11.70 25.75 -21.47
C HIS A 504 10.58 25.38 -22.44
N VAL A 505 10.79 24.39 -23.31
CA VAL A 505 9.79 23.97 -24.31
C VAL A 505 8.54 23.37 -23.68
N THR A 506 8.61 22.95 -22.41
CA THR A 506 7.47 22.38 -21.68
C THR A 506 6.70 23.43 -20.87
N TYR A 507 7.40 24.35 -20.20
CA TYR A 507 6.81 25.27 -19.23
C TYR A 507 6.61 26.69 -19.75
N HIS A 508 7.32 27.10 -20.81
CA HIS A 508 7.21 28.47 -21.29
C HIS A 508 5.83 28.74 -21.94
N PRO A 509 5.16 29.86 -21.64
CA PRO A 509 3.78 30.13 -22.09
C PRO A 509 3.56 30.13 -23.61
N GLU A 510 4.63 30.33 -24.39
CA GLU A 510 4.59 30.31 -25.85
C GLU A 510 4.38 28.91 -26.41
N TYR A 511 4.89 27.88 -25.74
CA TYR A 511 4.78 26.48 -26.16
C TYR A 511 3.53 25.79 -25.60
N TRP A 512 2.75 26.47 -24.75
CA TRP A 512 1.52 25.92 -24.21
C TRP A 512 0.51 25.67 -25.33
N GLY A 513 0.12 24.40 -25.51
CA GLY A 513 -0.83 23.97 -26.54
C GLY A 513 -0.23 23.66 -27.90
N CYS A 514 1.07 23.91 -28.14
CA CYS A 514 1.69 23.75 -29.46
C CYS A 514 1.92 22.29 -29.90
N TYR A 515 1.87 21.33 -28.98
CA TYR A 515 2.19 19.93 -29.25
C TYR A 515 0.97 19.10 -29.69
N ASN A 516 -0.23 19.68 -29.63
CA ASN A 516 -1.49 18.95 -29.82
C ASN A 516 -2.18 19.20 -31.17
N ASP A 517 -1.64 20.08 -32.03
CA ASP A 517 -2.28 20.48 -33.29
C ASP A 517 -2.44 19.36 -34.34
N ARG A 518 -1.69 18.25 -34.22
CA ARG A 518 -1.72 17.12 -35.18
C ARG A 518 -2.72 16.02 -34.83
N TYR A 519 -3.47 16.12 -33.73
CA TYR A 519 -4.33 15.04 -33.24
C TYR A 519 -5.82 15.40 -33.26
N VAL A 520 -6.67 14.40 -33.59
CA VAL A 520 -8.13 14.53 -33.72
C VAL A 520 -8.85 14.74 -32.37
N GLN A 521 -8.12 14.75 -31.25
CA GLN A 521 -8.65 14.89 -29.89
C GLN A 521 -7.92 15.99 -29.12
N ASP A 522 -8.67 16.83 -28.40
CA ASP A 522 -8.19 17.81 -27.41
C ASP A 522 -7.43 17.10 -26.28
N ARG A 523 -6.14 16.80 -26.51
CA ARG A 523 -5.25 16.28 -25.47
C ARG A 523 -4.78 17.43 -24.56
N PRO A 524 -4.62 17.20 -23.24
CA PRO A 524 -4.11 18.22 -22.34
C PRO A 524 -2.61 18.48 -22.58
N HIS A 525 -2.14 19.68 -22.22
CA HIS A 525 -0.70 20.00 -22.22
C HIS A 525 -0.01 19.25 -21.07
N LEU A 526 0.90 18.34 -21.40
CA LEU A 526 1.59 17.47 -20.46
C LEU A 526 2.90 18.11 -19.96
N ILE A 527 3.19 18.00 -18.67
CA ILE A 527 4.33 18.70 -18.02
C ILE A 527 5.37 17.78 -17.37
N SER A 528 5.19 16.46 -17.41
CA SER A 528 6.10 15.50 -16.76
C SER A 528 7.42 15.25 -17.50
N PHE A 529 7.50 15.60 -18.78
CA PHE A 529 8.67 15.36 -19.65
C PHE A 529 10.02 15.82 -19.05
N PRO A 530 10.22 17.10 -18.68
CA PRO A 530 11.50 17.59 -18.17
C PRO A 530 11.90 16.91 -16.85
N TRP A 531 10.94 16.44 -16.06
CA TRP A 531 11.17 15.74 -14.80
C TRP A 531 11.63 14.28 -14.97
N CYS A 532 11.80 13.82 -16.22
CA CYS A 532 12.57 12.60 -16.48
C CYS A 532 14.05 12.77 -16.09
N VAL A 533 14.58 14.00 -16.16
CA VAL A 533 15.95 14.38 -15.78
C VAL A 533 15.96 15.31 -14.54
N TYR A 534 15.10 14.99 -13.57
CA TYR A 534 14.88 15.79 -12.36
C TYR A 534 16.17 16.07 -11.56
N ASP A 535 17.11 15.13 -11.54
CA ASP A 535 18.42 15.25 -10.88
C ASP A 535 19.22 16.44 -11.41
N ARG A 536 19.16 16.69 -12.72
CA ARG A 536 19.84 17.81 -13.38
C ARG A 536 19.15 19.13 -13.11
N LEU A 537 17.83 19.18 -13.29
CA LEU A 537 17.05 20.40 -13.02
C LEU A 537 17.20 20.86 -11.56
N ILE A 538 17.17 19.93 -10.61
CA ILE A 538 17.37 20.24 -9.20
C ILE A 538 18.80 20.74 -8.95
N ARG A 539 19.81 20.17 -9.61
CA ARG A 539 21.19 20.67 -9.52
C ARG A 539 21.32 22.10 -10.04
N ILE A 540 20.75 22.42 -11.20
CA ILE A 540 20.73 23.78 -11.77
C ILE A 540 20.13 24.76 -10.77
N LYS A 541 18.96 24.41 -10.20
CA LYS A 541 18.28 25.20 -9.16
C LYS A 541 19.16 25.43 -7.93
N GLN A 542 19.86 24.40 -7.45
CA GLN A 542 20.78 24.50 -6.31
C GLN A 542 21.98 25.39 -6.60
N MET A 543 22.57 25.28 -7.79
CA MET A 543 23.71 26.11 -8.21
C MET A 543 23.31 27.59 -8.34
N GLY A 544 22.13 27.88 -8.90
CA GLY A 544 21.58 29.23 -8.95
C GLY A 544 21.37 29.83 -7.55
N ASN A 545 20.85 29.05 -6.61
CA ASN A 545 20.67 29.47 -5.22
C ASN A 545 22.01 29.73 -4.49
N LEU A 546 23.04 28.92 -4.76
CA LEU A 546 24.39 29.13 -4.21
C LEU A 546 25.02 30.41 -4.75
N LYS A 547 24.95 30.67 -6.06
CA LYS A 547 25.43 31.90 -6.68
C LYS A 547 24.77 33.14 -6.05
N ARG A 548 23.45 33.14 -5.85
CA ARG A 548 22.74 34.23 -5.17
C ARG A 548 23.19 34.46 -3.73
N LYS A 549 23.39 33.39 -2.96
CA LYS A 549 23.88 33.47 -1.56
C LYS A 549 25.30 34.00 -1.46
N MET A 550 26.14 33.80 -2.48
CA MET A 550 27.50 34.34 -2.56
C MET A 550 27.54 35.82 -2.98
N VAL A 551 26.53 36.30 -3.72
CA VAL A 551 26.40 37.72 -4.12
C VAL A 551 25.76 38.58 -3.01
N LEU A 552 25.01 37.96 -2.09
CA LEU A 552 24.38 38.61 -0.94
C LEU A 552 25.25 38.63 0.34
N LYS A 553 26.45 38.05 0.30
CA LYS A 553 27.49 38.17 1.33
C LYS A 553 28.60 39.05 0.79
#